data_AF-A0A6S7GU67-F1
#
_entry.id   AF-A0A6S7GU67-F1
#
_cell.length_a   1.000
_cell.length_b   1.000
_cell.length_c   1.000
_cell.angle_alpha   90.00
_cell.angle_beta   90.00
_cell.angle_gamma   90.00
#
_symmetry.space_group_name_H-M   'P 1'
#
loop_
_entity.id
_entity.type
_entity.pdbx_description
1 polymer ?
#
loop_
_entity_poly.entity_id
_entity_poly.type
_entity_poly.pdbx_seq_one_letter_code
_entity_poly.pdbx_strand_id
1 'polypeptide(L)'
;MTLIVKFAILEKHLTGPAKDCIRGFPFTENSYPLALKALQDRFGDEEDQASFYLGAVENLPKIKISDVPGLRKFHDDLNTTIQVLENMGPDVAMHLNDPRRMKLLSTKLPRNLAVAWATYQDDKGIGSDMRAFAEWLRKKVQILERVEVQPQTEAGDKRVPGKQVFKPHVHVTTRDEVTQTERTETKLPIEREKCWRQIKDKKCSYYRGKLHSNSRNLKQTWKTLNELMNRKSTNNKIPEMKDENGEVIDETLIPNAFNKYFVELGGKLANKIPRSNILPDSFLRDVHHPVNGLPSFQEISENDVLTLLHGLGPNKASGIDGISSRILNFGSSYFTIPNINMQPVNLKLTGIFPNDWKILRITPIFKSEAKDEMTDQYPLYQ
;
A
#
# COMPACT_ATOMS: atom_id res chain seq x y z
N MET A 1 4.46 25.84 -31.61
CA MET A 1 5.37 24.73 -31.23
C MET A 1 6.01 24.20 -32.50
N THR A 2 7.33 24.33 -32.67
CA THR A 2 8.04 23.93 -33.90
C THR A 2 8.10 22.40 -34.05
N LEU A 3 8.22 21.89 -35.28
CA LEU A 3 8.23 20.45 -35.56
C LEU A 3 9.39 19.71 -34.87
N ILE A 4 10.52 20.41 -34.68
CA ILE A 4 11.68 19.91 -33.92
C ILE A 4 11.33 19.68 -32.44
N VAL A 5 10.59 20.61 -31.82
CA VAL A 5 10.15 20.46 -30.42
C VAL A 5 9.15 19.31 -30.29
N LYS A 6 8.26 19.13 -31.27
CA LYS A 6 7.35 17.97 -31.30
C LYS A 6 8.09 16.64 -31.42
N PHE A 7 9.18 16.59 -32.21
CA PHE A 7 10.03 15.41 -32.33
C PHE A 7 10.80 15.09 -31.04
N ALA A 8 11.34 16.11 -30.36
CA ALA A 8 11.99 15.93 -29.07
C ALA A 8 11.03 15.41 -27.99
N ILE A 9 9.78 15.89 -27.98
CA ILE A 9 8.72 15.38 -27.09
C ILE A 9 8.38 13.94 -27.44
N LEU A 10 8.21 13.63 -28.73
CA LEU A 10 7.91 12.27 -29.21
C LEU A 10 9.00 11.28 -28.77
N GLU A 11 10.28 11.60 -28.94
CA GLU A 11 11.38 10.71 -28.53
C GLU A 11 11.43 10.49 -27.01
N LYS A 12 11.11 11.52 -26.22
CA LYS A 12 11.06 11.43 -24.75
C LYS A 12 9.99 10.45 -24.26
N HIS A 13 8.86 10.38 -24.96
CA HIS A 13 7.70 9.58 -24.54
C HIS A 13 7.69 8.15 -25.12
N LEU A 14 8.52 7.86 -26.12
CA LEU A 14 8.64 6.51 -26.68
C LEU A 14 9.60 5.65 -25.87
N THR A 15 9.26 4.37 -25.70
CA THR A 15 10.08 3.38 -25.00
C THR A 15 10.12 2.06 -25.79
N GLY A 16 11.18 1.28 -25.58
CA GLY A 16 11.33 -0.05 -26.19
C GLY A 16 11.34 -0.04 -27.73
N PRO A 17 10.70 -1.02 -28.39
CA PRO A 17 10.74 -1.19 -29.86
C PRO A 17 10.25 0.03 -30.66
N ALA A 18 9.34 0.82 -30.09
CA ALA A 18 8.84 2.04 -30.72
C ALA A 18 9.89 3.17 -30.72
N LYS A 19 10.72 3.25 -29.67
CA LYS A 19 11.86 4.18 -29.62
C LYS A 19 12.96 3.77 -30.59
N ASP A 20 13.26 2.46 -30.67
CA ASP A 20 14.25 1.93 -31.60
C ASP A 20 13.87 2.19 -33.07
N CYS A 21 12.57 2.24 -33.38
CA CYS A 21 12.06 2.54 -34.72
C CYS A 21 12.42 3.95 -35.20
N ILE A 22 12.54 4.92 -34.29
CA ILE A 22 12.80 6.33 -34.65
C ILE A 22 14.22 6.82 -34.29
N ARG A 23 15.04 5.96 -33.70
CA ARG A 23 16.41 6.29 -33.23
C ARG A 23 17.36 6.75 -34.35
N GLY A 24 17.11 6.35 -35.60
CA GLY A 24 17.93 6.69 -36.76
C GLY A 24 17.58 8.02 -37.44
N PHE A 25 16.55 8.72 -37.00
CA PHE A 25 16.12 9.97 -37.64
C PHE A 25 16.93 11.17 -37.13
N PRO A 26 17.45 12.04 -38.01
CA PRO A 26 18.16 13.25 -37.59
C PRO A 26 17.19 14.25 -36.96
N PHE A 27 17.66 15.16 -36.09
CA PHE A 27 16.81 16.22 -35.53
C PHE A 27 16.59 17.35 -36.54
N THR A 28 15.63 17.18 -37.46
CA THR A 28 15.24 18.18 -38.46
C THR A 28 13.73 18.38 -38.50
N GLU A 29 13.25 19.49 -39.07
CA GLU A 29 11.80 19.78 -39.16
C GLU A 29 11.03 18.72 -39.98
N ASN A 30 11.69 18.07 -40.94
CA ASN A 30 11.11 17.01 -41.78
C ASN A 30 11.12 15.63 -41.11
N SER A 31 11.83 15.47 -40.00
CA SER A 31 11.97 14.18 -39.33
C SER A 31 10.72 13.79 -38.54
N TYR A 32 10.00 14.77 -37.99
CA TYR A 32 8.76 14.51 -37.24
C TYR A 32 7.67 13.79 -38.06
N PRO A 33 7.27 14.29 -39.25
CA PRO A 33 6.25 13.60 -40.05
C PRO A 33 6.70 12.22 -40.55
N LEU A 34 7.99 12.05 -40.87
CA LEU A 34 8.52 10.75 -41.30
C LEU A 34 8.59 9.73 -40.16
N ALA A 35 8.97 10.17 -38.95
CA ALA A 35 8.98 9.33 -37.77
C ALA A 35 7.57 8.90 -37.36
N LEU A 36 6.58 9.80 -37.44
CA LEU A 36 5.17 9.43 -37.23
C LEU A 36 4.70 8.42 -38.26
N LYS A 37 5.01 8.62 -39.54
CA LYS A 37 4.66 7.65 -40.59
C LYS A 37 5.30 6.28 -40.33
N ALA A 38 6.58 6.23 -39.98
CA ALA A 38 7.26 4.98 -39.66
C ALA A 38 6.69 4.27 -38.42
N LEU A 39 6.25 5.02 -37.40
CA LEU A 39 5.57 4.47 -36.23
C LEU A 39 4.16 3.95 -36.59
N GLN A 40 3.44 4.68 -37.44
CA GLN A 40 2.11 4.31 -37.89
C GLN A 40 2.16 3.08 -38.82
N ASP A 41 3.13 3.01 -39.73
CA ASP A 41 3.31 1.86 -40.63
C ASP A 41 3.69 0.58 -39.86
N ARG A 42 4.38 0.71 -38.71
CA ARG A 42 4.88 -0.44 -37.93
C ARG A 42 3.99 -0.86 -36.75
N PHE A 43 3.30 0.08 -36.12
CA PHE A 43 2.51 -0.14 -34.90
C PHE A 43 1.09 0.40 -34.99
N GLY A 44 0.71 1.02 -36.11
CA GLY A 44 -0.59 1.64 -36.33
C GLY A 44 -1.66 0.70 -36.85
N ASP A 45 -1.42 -0.61 -36.88
CA ASP A 45 -2.45 -1.59 -37.22
C ASP A 45 -3.56 -1.55 -36.16
N GLU A 46 -4.75 -1.11 -36.59
CA GLU A 46 -5.92 -0.87 -35.75
C GLU A 46 -6.42 -2.18 -35.11
N GLU A 47 -6.26 -3.33 -35.77
CA GLU A 47 -6.65 -4.64 -35.23
C GLU A 47 -5.69 -5.11 -34.14
N ASP A 48 -4.39 -4.92 -34.32
CA ASP A 48 -3.37 -5.27 -33.32
C ASP A 48 -3.49 -4.39 -32.08
N GLN A 49 -3.70 -3.08 -32.27
CA GLN A 49 -3.96 -2.17 -31.15
C GLN A 49 -5.25 -2.55 -30.41
N ALA A 50 -6.32 -2.86 -31.14
CA ALA A 50 -7.56 -3.33 -30.55
C ALA A 50 -7.37 -4.62 -29.73
N SER A 51 -6.65 -5.59 -30.28
CA SER A 51 -6.34 -6.86 -29.61
C SER A 51 -5.53 -6.66 -28.33
N PHE A 52 -4.62 -5.68 -28.30
CA PHE A 52 -3.83 -5.34 -27.13
C PHE A 52 -4.69 -4.78 -26.00
N TYR A 53 -5.53 -3.78 -26.27
CA TYR A 53 -6.41 -3.19 -25.26
C TYR A 53 -7.47 -4.18 -24.78
N LEU A 54 -8.05 -4.97 -25.68
CA LEU A 54 -8.96 -6.05 -25.33
C LEU A 54 -8.26 -7.11 -24.46
N GLY A 55 -7.05 -7.52 -24.83
CA GLY A 55 -6.24 -8.46 -24.05
C GLY A 55 -5.88 -7.91 -22.66
N ALA A 56 -5.65 -6.61 -22.52
CA ALA A 56 -5.38 -5.98 -21.23
C ALA A 56 -6.57 -6.14 -20.27
N VAL A 57 -7.80 -5.91 -20.76
CA VAL A 57 -9.03 -6.10 -19.97
C VAL A 57 -9.28 -7.58 -19.68
N GLU A 58 -9.08 -8.47 -20.64
CA GLU A 58 -9.28 -9.91 -20.47
C GLU A 58 -8.31 -10.52 -19.44
N ASN A 59 -7.09 -9.96 -19.33
CA ASN A 59 -6.07 -10.38 -18.38
C ASN A 59 -6.23 -9.78 -16.98
N LEU A 60 -7.24 -8.92 -16.73
CA LEU A 60 -7.46 -8.35 -15.41
C LEU A 60 -7.72 -9.45 -14.35
N PRO A 61 -7.18 -9.28 -13.13
CA PRO A 61 -7.32 -10.25 -12.05
C PRO A 61 -8.76 -10.32 -11.54
N LYS A 62 -9.13 -11.45 -10.92
CA LYS A 62 -10.46 -11.61 -10.30
C LYS A 62 -10.60 -10.66 -9.11
N ILE A 63 -11.68 -9.88 -9.11
CA ILE A 63 -11.93 -8.84 -8.09
C ILE A 63 -12.62 -9.49 -6.89
N LYS A 64 -12.24 -9.06 -5.68
CA LYS A 64 -12.87 -9.53 -4.43
C LYS A 64 -14.06 -8.63 -4.08
N ILE A 65 -15.02 -9.16 -3.32
CA ILE A 65 -16.24 -8.44 -2.91
C ILE A 65 -15.93 -7.13 -2.17
N SER A 66 -14.84 -7.10 -1.39
CA SER A 66 -14.43 -5.97 -0.55
C SER A 66 -13.40 -5.04 -1.21
N ASP A 67 -13.11 -5.21 -2.51
CA ASP A 67 -12.08 -4.47 -3.21
C ASP A 67 -12.71 -3.40 -4.12
N VAL A 68 -13.28 -2.37 -3.49
CA VAL A 68 -13.88 -1.22 -4.17
C VAL A 68 -12.86 -0.48 -5.05
N PRO A 69 -11.60 -0.24 -4.63
CA PRO A 69 -10.57 0.34 -5.49
C PRO A 69 -10.25 -0.53 -6.71
N GLY A 70 -10.19 -1.86 -6.54
CA GLY A 70 -10.03 -2.79 -7.66
C GLY A 70 -11.20 -2.78 -8.64
N LEU A 71 -12.43 -2.59 -8.15
CA LEU A 71 -13.62 -2.46 -8.99
C LEU A 71 -13.64 -1.14 -9.76
N ARG A 72 -13.18 -0.04 -9.15
CA ARG A 72 -13.00 1.25 -9.81
C ARG A 72 -11.96 1.14 -10.93
N LYS A 73 -10.79 0.58 -10.65
CA LYS A 73 -9.75 0.35 -11.65
C LYS A 73 -10.27 -0.49 -12.82
N PHE A 74 -11.00 -1.56 -12.54
CA PHE A 74 -11.60 -2.41 -13.57
C PHE A 74 -12.60 -1.64 -14.45
N HIS A 75 -13.43 -0.79 -13.86
CA HIS A 75 -14.31 0.11 -14.60
C HIS A 75 -13.51 1.10 -15.48
N ASP A 76 -12.47 1.71 -14.93
CA ASP A 76 -11.68 2.71 -15.64
C ASP A 76 -10.94 2.09 -16.84
N ASP A 77 -10.30 0.93 -16.63
CA ASP A 77 -9.62 0.16 -17.69
C ASP A 77 -10.61 -0.29 -18.79
N LEU A 78 -11.82 -0.70 -18.41
CA LEU A 78 -12.90 -1.03 -19.35
C LEU A 78 -13.33 0.19 -20.17
N ASN A 79 -13.54 1.32 -19.51
CA ASN A 79 -14.02 2.54 -20.16
C ASN A 79 -12.96 3.12 -21.10
N THR A 80 -11.68 3.09 -20.72
CA THR A 80 -10.57 3.45 -21.61
C THR A 80 -10.54 2.55 -22.83
N THR A 81 -10.73 1.24 -22.66
CA THR A 81 -10.78 0.29 -23.79
C THR A 81 -11.95 0.57 -24.73
N ILE A 82 -13.15 0.83 -24.19
CA ILE A 82 -14.32 1.22 -24.99
C ILE A 82 -14.04 2.49 -25.79
N GLN A 83 -13.51 3.54 -25.15
CA GLN A 83 -13.22 4.80 -25.82
C GLN A 83 -12.16 4.66 -26.92
N VAL A 84 -11.09 3.89 -26.67
CA VAL A 84 -10.04 3.66 -27.66
C VAL A 84 -10.60 2.93 -28.88
N LEU A 85 -11.38 1.87 -28.66
CA LEU A 85 -11.99 1.08 -29.75
C LEU A 85 -13.04 1.88 -30.53
N GLU A 86 -13.80 2.77 -29.89
CA GLU A 86 -14.75 3.66 -30.57
C GLU A 86 -14.05 4.70 -31.44
N ASN A 87 -12.88 5.19 -31.00
CA ASN A 87 -12.09 6.16 -31.75
C ASN A 87 -11.31 5.53 -32.92
N MET A 88 -11.09 4.20 -32.90
CA MET A 88 -10.44 3.46 -34.00
C MET A 88 -11.36 3.17 -35.18
N GLY A 89 -12.69 3.34 -35.02
CA GLY A 89 -13.65 3.20 -36.12
C GLY A 89 -14.73 2.14 -35.89
N PRO A 90 -15.78 2.13 -36.73
CA PRO A 90 -16.98 1.32 -36.53
C PRO A 90 -16.73 -0.20 -36.63
N ASP A 91 -15.76 -0.62 -37.46
CA ASP A 91 -15.43 -2.04 -37.67
C ASP A 91 -14.78 -2.66 -36.43
N VAL A 92 -13.83 -1.95 -35.82
CA VAL A 92 -13.16 -2.35 -34.57
C VAL A 92 -14.13 -2.27 -33.38
N ALA A 93 -15.01 -1.27 -33.35
CA ALA A 93 -16.02 -1.12 -32.30
C ALA A 93 -17.05 -2.27 -32.27
N MET A 94 -17.19 -3.07 -33.33
CA MET A 94 -18.06 -4.25 -33.35
C MET A 94 -17.63 -5.30 -32.30
N HIS A 95 -16.33 -5.36 -31.98
CA HIS A 95 -15.77 -6.25 -30.96
C HIS A 95 -16.26 -5.97 -29.53
N LEU A 96 -16.84 -4.79 -29.29
CA LEU A 96 -17.47 -4.42 -28.02
C LEU A 96 -18.78 -5.16 -27.75
N ASN A 97 -19.36 -5.79 -28.77
CA ASN A 97 -20.64 -6.49 -28.68
C ASN A 97 -20.48 -8.04 -28.62
N ASP A 98 -19.26 -8.57 -28.47
CA ASP A 98 -19.00 -10.01 -28.48
C ASP A 98 -19.53 -10.71 -27.19
N PRO A 99 -20.49 -11.65 -27.31
CA PRO A 99 -21.02 -12.42 -26.18
C PRO A 99 -19.98 -13.22 -25.40
N ARG A 100 -18.92 -13.70 -26.06
CA ARG A 100 -17.88 -14.48 -25.39
C ARG A 100 -17.08 -13.62 -24.43
N ARG A 101 -16.78 -12.39 -24.83
CA ARG A 101 -16.07 -11.41 -23.99
C ARG A 101 -16.94 -10.95 -22.83
N MET A 102 -18.22 -10.69 -23.06
CA MET A 102 -19.15 -10.34 -21.97
C MET A 102 -19.24 -11.46 -20.92
N LYS A 103 -19.27 -12.73 -21.35
CA LYS A 103 -19.21 -13.88 -20.44
C LYS A 103 -17.87 -13.94 -19.70
N LEU A 104 -16.76 -13.64 -20.35
CA LEU A 104 -15.44 -13.59 -19.71
C LEU A 104 -15.35 -12.48 -18.65
N LEU A 105 -15.81 -11.26 -18.97
CA LEU A 105 -15.86 -10.12 -18.03
C LEU A 105 -16.71 -10.42 -16.81
N SER A 106 -17.87 -11.05 -16.99
CA SER A 106 -18.73 -11.44 -15.85
C SER A 106 -18.08 -12.50 -14.95
N THR A 107 -17.16 -13.33 -15.47
CA THR A 107 -16.38 -14.28 -14.63
C THR A 107 -15.28 -13.62 -13.79
N LYS A 108 -14.88 -12.38 -14.12
CA LYS A 108 -13.90 -11.59 -13.35
C LYS A 108 -14.54 -10.89 -12.16
N LEU A 109 -15.84 -10.64 -12.23
CA LEU A 109 -16.61 -10.03 -11.16
C LEU A 109 -16.85 -11.00 -9.99
N PRO A 110 -16.99 -10.47 -8.76
CA PRO A 110 -17.53 -11.21 -7.64
C PRO A 110 -18.93 -11.79 -7.93
N ARG A 111 -19.25 -12.96 -7.37
CA ARG A 111 -20.51 -13.70 -7.67
C ARG A 111 -21.77 -12.86 -7.49
N ASN A 112 -21.83 -12.02 -6.46
CA ASN A 112 -22.97 -11.13 -6.20
C ASN A 112 -23.13 -10.07 -7.30
N LEU A 113 -22.04 -9.50 -7.80
CA LEU A 113 -22.06 -8.52 -8.88
C LEU A 113 -22.36 -9.19 -10.24
N ALA A 114 -21.79 -10.38 -10.49
CA ALA A 114 -22.11 -11.15 -11.69
C ALA A 114 -23.60 -11.52 -11.77
N VAL A 115 -24.21 -11.91 -10.66
CA VAL A 115 -25.66 -12.16 -10.59
C VAL A 115 -26.46 -10.87 -10.80
N ALA A 116 -26.06 -9.77 -10.15
CA ALA A 116 -26.74 -8.47 -10.29
C ALA A 116 -26.63 -7.89 -11.71
N TRP A 117 -25.57 -8.25 -12.45
CA TRP A 117 -25.43 -7.94 -13.86
C TRP A 117 -26.36 -8.81 -14.71
N ALA A 118 -26.37 -10.13 -14.50
CA ALA A 118 -27.25 -11.04 -15.24
C ALA A 118 -28.73 -10.65 -15.08
N THR A 119 -29.17 -10.32 -13.86
CA THR A 119 -30.54 -9.82 -13.62
C THR A 119 -30.80 -8.49 -14.35
N TYR A 120 -29.81 -7.60 -14.41
CA TYR A 120 -29.95 -6.34 -15.13
C TYR A 120 -30.02 -6.52 -16.65
N GLN A 121 -29.29 -7.50 -17.19
CA GLN A 121 -29.36 -7.88 -18.61
C GLN A 121 -30.76 -8.39 -18.96
N ASP A 122 -31.30 -9.30 -18.15
CA ASP A 122 -32.64 -9.87 -18.33
C ASP A 122 -33.74 -8.80 -18.19
N ASP A 123 -33.66 -7.95 -17.17
CA ASP A 123 -34.67 -6.90 -16.88
C ASP A 123 -34.75 -5.82 -17.96
N LYS A 124 -33.61 -5.48 -18.58
CA LYS A 124 -33.53 -4.42 -19.59
C LYS A 124 -33.52 -4.93 -21.03
N GLY A 125 -33.49 -6.23 -21.24
CA GLY A 125 -33.33 -6.84 -22.58
C GLY A 125 -32.00 -6.44 -23.24
N ILE A 126 -30.96 -6.15 -22.44
CA ILE A 126 -29.65 -5.73 -22.94
C ILE A 126 -28.88 -6.99 -23.31
N GLY A 127 -28.42 -7.07 -24.56
CA GLY A 127 -27.60 -8.17 -25.06
C GLY A 127 -26.17 -8.15 -24.49
N SER A 128 -25.20 -8.53 -25.33
CA SER A 128 -23.78 -8.57 -24.95
C SER A 128 -23.05 -7.26 -25.21
N ASP A 129 -23.62 -6.14 -24.75
CA ASP A 129 -23.05 -4.81 -24.96
C ASP A 129 -22.13 -4.41 -23.79
N MET A 130 -20.83 -4.22 -24.09
CA MET A 130 -19.86 -3.75 -23.11
C MET A 130 -20.12 -2.32 -22.62
N ARG A 131 -20.81 -1.47 -23.39
CA ARG A 131 -21.12 -0.08 -22.98
C ARG A 131 -22.12 -0.08 -21.84
N ALA A 132 -23.22 -0.79 -22.02
CA ALA A 132 -24.22 -0.99 -20.98
C ALA A 132 -23.62 -1.62 -19.72
N PHE A 133 -22.66 -2.53 -19.87
CA PHE A 133 -21.92 -3.11 -18.76
C PHE A 133 -21.07 -2.08 -18.01
N ALA A 134 -20.29 -1.26 -18.72
CA ALA A 134 -19.49 -0.21 -18.12
C ALA A 134 -20.34 0.80 -17.37
N GLU A 135 -21.47 1.24 -17.94
CA GLU A 135 -22.40 2.16 -17.28
C GLU A 135 -23.03 1.58 -16.01
N TRP A 136 -23.45 0.31 -16.07
CA TRP A 136 -23.99 -0.39 -14.91
C TRP A 136 -22.94 -0.50 -13.80
N LEU A 137 -21.71 -0.88 -14.17
CA LEU A 137 -20.61 -1.04 -13.23
C LEU A 137 -20.24 0.29 -12.58
N ARG A 138 -20.19 1.38 -13.36
CA ARG A 138 -19.98 2.75 -12.86
C ARG A 138 -20.95 3.11 -11.75
N LYS A 139 -22.25 2.89 -12.00
CA LYS A 139 -23.31 3.18 -11.02
C LYS A 139 -23.15 2.32 -9.76
N LYS A 140 -22.77 1.05 -9.90
CA LYS A 140 -22.51 0.16 -8.76
C LYS A 140 -21.29 0.57 -7.94
N VAL A 141 -20.18 0.93 -8.59
CA VAL A 141 -18.97 1.45 -7.93
C VAL A 141 -19.31 2.71 -7.13
N GLN A 142 -20.02 3.67 -7.73
CA GLN A 142 -20.46 4.90 -7.04
C GLN A 142 -21.35 4.63 -5.82
N ILE A 143 -22.23 3.63 -5.88
CA ILE A 143 -23.07 3.24 -4.74
C ILE A 143 -22.23 2.64 -3.62
N LEU A 144 -21.29 1.75 -3.95
CA LEU A 144 -20.42 1.09 -2.97
C LEU A 144 -19.52 2.10 -2.26
N GLU A 145 -18.98 3.07 -2.99
CA GLU A 145 -18.14 4.13 -2.43
C GLU A 145 -18.93 5.05 -1.48
N ARG A 146 -20.20 5.35 -1.79
CA ARG A 146 -21.07 6.12 -0.89
C ARG A 146 -21.39 5.38 0.40
N VAL A 147 -21.45 4.05 0.34
CA VAL A 147 -21.75 3.19 1.49
C VAL A 147 -20.50 3.00 2.37
N GLU A 148 -19.29 2.98 1.80
CA GLU A 148 -18.03 2.95 2.58
C GLU A 148 -17.74 4.26 3.34
N VAL A 149 -18.27 5.40 2.89
CA VAL A 149 -17.98 6.73 3.47
C VAL A 149 -18.80 7.06 4.74
N GLN A 150 -19.80 6.26 5.12
CA GLN A 150 -20.56 6.51 6.37
C GLN A 150 -19.96 5.76 7.57
N PRO A 151 -19.41 6.45 8.60
CA PRO A 151 -18.95 5.82 9.84
C PRO A 151 -20.15 5.38 10.70
N GLN A 152 -19.98 4.25 11.39
CA GLN A 152 -21.02 3.42 12.00
C GLN A 152 -21.77 4.03 13.19
N THR A 153 -23.04 3.64 13.36
CA THR A 153 -23.68 3.56 14.68
C THR A 153 -24.55 2.30 14.81
N GLU A 154 -24.35 1.60 15.93
CA GLU A 154 -25.24 0.64 16.61
C GLU A 154 -25.20 -0.86 16.24
N ALA A 155 -24.46 -1.57 17.09
CA ALA A 155 -24.88 -2.72 17.90
C ALA A 155 -26.15 -3.48 17.53
N GLY A 156 -26.02 -4.82 17.46
CA GLY A 156 -27.11 -5.71 17.86
C GLY A 156 -27.42 -6.84 16.87
N ASP A 157 -27.37 -8.05 17.43
CA ASP A 157 -28.01 -9.28 16.98
C ASP A 157 -27.43 -10.05 15.77
N LYS A 158 -26.86 -11.21 16.12
CA LYS A 158 -26.51 -12.28 15.19
C LYS A 158 -27.81 -12.94 14.72
N ARG A 159 -28.25 -12.65 13.50
CA ARG A 159 -29.18 -13.54 12.79
C ARG A 159 -28.70 -13.82 11.38
N VAL A 160 -28.43 -15.10 11.14
CA VAL A 160 -28.22 -15.69 9.81
C VAL A 160 -29.58 -15.74 9.10
N PRO A 161 -29.77 -15.16 7.89
CA PRO A 161 -30.96 -15.43 7.12
C PRO A 161 -30.81 -16.77 6.39
N GLY A 162 -31.85 -17.60 6.51
CA GLY A 162 -31.84 -19.01 6.14
C GLY A 162 -31.72 -19.29 4.64
N LYS A 163 -31.32 -20.54 4.37
CA LYS A 163 -31.35 -21.16 3.05
C LYS A 163 -32.80 -21.22 2.55
N GLN A 164 -33.11 -20.54 1.46
CA GLN A 164 -34.26 -20.89 0.64
C GLN A 164 -33.91 -22.13 -0.20
N VAL A 165 -34.68 -23.19 0.04
CA VAL A 165 -34.64 -24.44 -0.73
C VAL A 165 -35.43 -24.21 -2.01
N PHE A 166 -34.77 -24.31 -3.16
CA PHE A 166 -35.42 -24.26 -4.48
C PHE A 166 -36.05 -25.64 -4.77
N LYS A 167 -37.35 -25.69 -5.09
CA LYS A 167 -38.04 -26.90 -5.57
C LYS A 167 -37.93 -26.94 -7.10
N PRO A 168 -37.48 -28.04 -7.74
CA PRO A 168 -37.51 -28.13 -9.19
C PRO A 168 -38.92 -28.43 -9.71
N HIS A 169 -39.32 -27.73 -10.77
CA HIS A 169 -40.45 -28.12 -11.61
C HIS A 169 -39.99 -29.24 -12.55
N VAL A 170 -40.79 -30.30 -12.59
CA VAL A 170 -40.58 -31.52 -13.37
C VAL A 170 -40.94 -31.23 -14.83
N HIS A 171 -39.97 -31.36 -15.74
CA HIS A 171 -40.26 -31.68 -17.13
C HIS A 171 -39.98 -33.15 -17.37
N VAL A 172 -41.03 -33.84 -17.81
CA VAL A 172 -41.05 -35.24 -18.19
C VAL A 172 -40.03 -35.50 -19.29
N THR A 173 -39.14 -36.47 -19.08
CA THR A 173 -38.40 -37.14 -20.16
C THR A 173 -38.67 -38.63 -20.10
N THR A 174 -38.95 -39.20 -21.26
CA THR A 174 -39.10 -40.63 -21.51
C THR A 174 -37.84 -41.39 -21.12
N ARG A 175 -37.99 -42.23 -20.07
CA ARG A 175 -37.44 -43.57 -19.81
C ARG A 175 -36.63 -44.17 -21.00
N ASP A 176 -35.37 -44.60 -20.88
CA ASP A 176 -34.83 -45.54 -19.88
C ASP A 176 -33.27 -45.58 -19.74
N GLU A 177 -32.49 -44.52 -20.04
CA GLU A 177 -31.00 -44.60 -19.98
C GLU A 177 -30.28 -43.72 -18.93
N VAL A 178 -31.00 -43.00 -18.07
CA VAL A 178 -30.42 -41.89 -17.27
C VAL A 178 -29.97 -42.27 -15.84
N THR A 179 -30.23 -43.50 -15.39
CA THR A 179 -30.16 -43.83 -13.94
C THR A 179 -28.76 -43.95 -13.32
N GLN A 180 -27.68 -43.90 -14.10
CA GLN A 180 -26.31 -43.99 -13.57
C GLN A 180 -25.53 -42.67 -13.59
N THR A 181 -25.76 -41.79 -14.58
CA THR A 181 -25.04 -40.51 -14.76
C THR A 181 -25.50 -39.40 -13.80
N GLU A 182 -26.80 -39.33 -13.47
CA GLU A 182 -27.33 -38.31 -12.54
C GLU A 182 -26.88 -38.50 -11.07
N ARG A 183 -26.59 -39.75 -10.67
CA ARG A 183 -26.10 -40.07 -9.31
C ARG A 183 -24.66 -39.64 -9.08
N THR A 184 -23.87 -39.48 -10.14
CA THR A 184 -22.47 -39.02 -10.07
C THR A 184 -22.36 -37.50 -10.11
N GLU A 185 -23.21 -36.82 -10.88
CA GLU A 185 -23.18 -35.35 -11.02
C GLU A 185 -23.67 -34.61 -9.76
N THR A 186 -24.58 -35.21 -8.99
CA THR A 186 -25.09 -34.63 -7.74
C THR A 186 -24.14 -34.81 -6.55
N LYS A 187 -23.26 -35.82 -6.56
CA LYS A 187 -22.32 -36.11 -5.46
C LYS A 187 -21.05 -35.25 -5.51
N LEU A 188 -20.52 -34.98 -6.69
CA LEU A 188 -19.26 -34.23 -6.89
C LEU A 188 -19.27 -32.80 -6.30
N PRO A 189 -20.35 -31.99 -6.44
CA PRO A 189 -20.41 -30.66 -5.84
C PRO A 189 -20.43 -30.69 -4.30
N ILE A 190 -21.12 -31.67 -3.71
CA ILE A 190 -21.26 -31.84 -2.25
C ILE A 190 -19.91 -32.25 -1.65
N GLU A 191 -19.20 -33.17 -2.31
CA GLU A 191 -17.84 -33.60 -1.94
C GLU A 191 -16.85 -32.43 -2.02
N ARG A 192 -16.92 -31.62 -3.09
CA ARG A 192 -16.09 -30.40 -3.24
C ARG A 192 -16.37 -29.39 -2.14
N GLU A 193 -17.62 -29.18 -1.76
CA GLU A 193 -17.98 -28.25 -0.67
C GLU A 193 -17.47 -28.77 0.69
N LYS A 194 -17.58 -30.08 0.96
CA LYS A 194 -16.99 -30.71 2.15
C LYS A 194 -15.47 -30.52 2.18
N CYS A 195 -14.78 -30.79 1.08
CA CYS A 195 -13.34 -30.61 0.96
C CYS A 195 -12.93 -29.15 1.20
N TRP A 196 -13.63 -28.20 0.58
CA TRP A 196 -13.39 -26.77 0.78
C TRP A 196 -13.57 -26.34 2.25
N ARG A 197 -14.62 -26.83 2.92
CA ARG A 197 -14.84 -26.57 4.35
C ARG A 197 -13.71 -27.14 5.20
N GLN A 198 -13.26 -28.37 4.94
CA GLN A 198 -12.15 -28.98 5.66
C GLN A 198 -10.84 -28.21 5.46
N ILE A 199 -10.54 -27.77 4.24
CA ILE A 199 -9.36 -26.95 3.94
C ILE A 199 -9.43 -25.63 4.73
N LYS A 200 -10.57 -24.95 4.70
CA LYS A 200 -10.77 -23.68 5.41
C LYS A 200 -10.62 -23.87 6.92
N ASP A 201 -11.20 -24.92 7.47
CA ASP A 201 -11.18 -25.20 8.91
C ASP A 201 -9.78 -25.58 9.40
N LYS A 202 -9.06 -26.41 8.64
CA LYS A 202 -7.65 -26.75 8.92
C LYS A 202 -6.75 -25.52 8.84
N LYS A 203 -6.94 -24.65 7.84
CA LYS A 203 -6.16 -23.41 7.69
C LYS A 203 -6.42 -22.45 8.87
N CYS A 204 -7.69 -22.25 9.24
CA CYS A 204 -8.06 -21.43 10.40
C CYS A 204 -7.46 -21.98 11.69
N SER A 205 -7.57 -23.29 11.93
CA SER A 205 -7.04 -23.94 13.14
C SER A 205 -5.52 -23.84 13.22
N TYR A 206 -4.80 -24.02 12.11
CA TYR A 206 -3.34 -23.86 12.06
C TYR A 206 -2.89 -22.45 12.45
N TYR A 207 -3.44 -21.41 11.80
CA TYR A 207 -3.04 -20.03 12.09
C TYR A 207 -3.50 -19.56 13.46
N ARG A 208 -4.67 -20.01 13.94
CA ARG A 208 -5.14 -19.73 15.30
C ARG A 208 -4.20 -20.34 16.34
N GLY A 209 -3.78 -21.59 16.15
CA GLY A 209 -2.78 -22.24 17.01
C GLY A 209 -1.45 -21.48 17.00
N LYS A 210 -0.92 -21.17 15.81
CA LYS A 210 0.35 -20.45 15.63
C LYS A 210 0.34 -19.06 16.28
N LEU A 211 -0.79 -18.34 16.23
CA LEU A 211 -0.95 -17.04 16.90
C LEU A 211 -1.04 -17.18 18.42
N HIS A 212 -1.77 -18.19 18.93
CA HIS A 212 -1.82 -18.45 20.37
C HIS A 212 -0.44 -18.80 20.95
N SER A 213 0.32 -19.67 20.28
CA SER A 213 1.67 -20.04 20.68
C SER A 213 2.64 -18.86 20.67
N ASN A 214 2.44 -17.89 19.77
CA ASN A 214 3.30 -16.72 19.65
C ASN A 214 2.81 -15.49 20.43
N SER A 215 1.70 -15.59 21.18
CA SER A 215 1.04 -14.46 21.87
C SER A 215 1.96 -13.59 22.73
N ARG A 216 3.01 -14.18 23.33
CA ARG A 216 4.01 -13.47 24.17
C ARG A 216 5.18 -12.86 23.39
N ASN A 217 5.26 -13.09 22.07
CA ASN A 217 6.34 -12.59 21.21
C ASN A 217 5.76 -11.78 20.04
N LEU A 218 5.67 -10.45 20.22
CA LEU A 218 5.12 -9.56 19.20
C LEU A 218 5.80 -9.72 17.84
N LYS A 219 7.13 -9.92 17.81
CA LYS A 219 7.88 -10.08 16.55
C LYS A 219 7.42 -11.31 15.77
N GLN A 220 7.25 -12.44 16.44
CA GLN A 220 6.78 -13.68 15.80
C GLN A 220 5.30 -13.62 15.46
N THR A 221 4.48 -12.95 16.28
CA THR A 221 3.06 -12.70 15.98
C THR A 221 2.91 -11.87 14.70
N TRP A 222 3.66 -10.78 14.57
CA TRP A 222 3.67 -9.95 13.36
C TRP A 222 4.20 -10.72 12.14
N LYS A 223 5.18 -11.61 12.31
CA LYS A 223 5.67 -12.48 11.22
C LYS A 223 4.57 -13.41 10.71
N THR A 224 3.87 -14.09 11.62
CA THR A 224 2.73 -14.96 11.29
C THR A 224 1.59 -14.17 10.63
N LEU A 225 1.34 -12.94 11.09
CA LEU A 225 0.31 -12.07 10.50
C LEU A 225 0.69 -11.62 9.09
N ASN A 226 1.94 -11.24 8.86
CA ASN A 226 2.43 -10.85 7.54
C ASN A 226 2.39 -12.03 6.54
N GLU A 227 2.69 -13.25 6.99
CA GLU A 227 2.51 -14.49 6.22
C GLU A 227 1.03 -14.70 5.84
N LEU A 228 0.12 -14.52 6.80
CA LEU A 228 -1.33 -14.67 6.58
C LEU A 228 -1.88 -13.61 5.62
N MET A 229 -1.40 -12.37 5.73
CA MET A 229 -1.78 -11.25 4.85
C MET A 229 -1.02 -11.25 3.50
N ASN A 230 -0.09 -12.18 3.29
CA ASN A 230 0.79 -12.22 2.13
C ASN A 230 1.52 -10.89 1.86
N ARG A 231 1.92 -10.19 2.93
CA ARG A 231 2.70 -8.95 2.83
C ARG A 231 4.16 -9.31 2.60
N LYS A 232 4.68 -9.01 1.41
CA LYS A 232 6.10 -9.13 1.09
C LYS A 232 6.84 -7.96 1.76
N SER A 233 7.94 -8.25 2.45
CA SER A 233 8.84 -7.22 2.95
C SER A 233 9.49 -6.53 1.75
N THR A 234 9.00 -5.35 1.39
CA THR A 234 9.68 -4.51 0.39
C THR A 234 10.89 -3.89 1.07
N ASN A 235 12.08 -4.09 0.50
CA ASN A 235 13.22 -3.23 0.82
C ASN A 235 12.83 -1.84 0.29
N ASN A 236 12.26 -1.02 1.16
CA ASN A 236 11.90 0.35 0.80
C ASN A 236 13.21 1.09 0.58
N LYS A 237 13.54 1.36 -0.68
CA LYS A 237 14.52 2.39 -1.01
C LYS A 237 13.99 3.72 -0.47
N ILE A 238 14.89 4.56 0.01
CA ILE A 238 14.57 5.93 0.37
C ILE A 238 14.01 6.59 -0.90
N PRO A 239 12.77 7.14 -0.88
CA PRO A 239 12.22 7.83 -2.05
C PRO A 239 13.04 9.07 -2.38
N GLU A 240 13.07 9.44 -3.66
CA GLU A 240 13.66 10.71 -4.11
C GLU A 240 12.93 11.86 -3.42
N MET A 241 13.64 12.61 -2.58
CA MET A 241 13.09 13.73 -1.82
C MET A 241 13.30 15.03 -2.57
N LYS A 242 12.34 15.95 -2.45
CA LYS A 242 12.46 17.31 -2.95
C LYS A 242 12.65 18.31 -1.83
N ASP A 243 13.43 19.36 -2.09
CA ASP A 243 13.58 20.50 -1.18
C ASP A 243 12.33 21.42 -1.22
N GLU A 244 12.35 22.50 -0.41
CA GLU A 244 11.28 23.51 -0.39
C GLU A 244 11.09 24.21 -1.76
N ASN A 245 12.04 24.06 -2.70
CA ASN A 245 12.02 24.64 -4.05
C ASN A 245 11.70 23.63 -5.16
N GLY A 246 11.50 22.35 -4.83
CA GLY A 246 11.18 21.27 -5.78
C GLY A 246 12.39 20.55 -6.41
N GLU A 247 13.61 20.81 -5.96
CA GLU A 247 14.84 20.15 -6.45
C GLU A 247 15.08 18.81 -5.74
N VAL A 248 15.55 17.81 -6.49
CA VAL A 248 15.84 16.47 -5.94
C VAL A 248 17.12 16.52 -5.09
N ILE A 249 16.99 16.12 -3.83
CA ILE A 249 18.09 16.08 -2.87
C ILE A 249 18.84 14.75 -3.03
N ASP A 250 20.17 14.83 -3.12
CA ASP A 250 21.04 13.66 -3.13
C ASP A 250 20.86 12.81 -1.85
N GLU A 251 20.92 11.48 -1.99
CA GLU A 251 20.63 10.51 -0.92
C GLU A 251 21.51 10.74 0.33
N THR A 252 22.74 11.21 0.12
CA THR A 252 23.69 11.51 1.20
C THR A 252 23.36 12.80 1.98
N LEU A 253 22.63 13.72 1.35
CA LEU A 253 22.30 15.05 1.90
C LEU A 253 20.92 15.09 2.57
N ILE A 254 20.07 14.09 2.31
CA ILE A 254 18.73 13.95 2.90
C ILE A 254 18.74 14.13 4.42
N PRO A 255 19.60 13.46 5.22
CA PRO A 255 19.56 13.61 6.68
C PRO A 255 19.87 15.03 7.15
N ASN A 256 20.79 15.72 6.46
CA ASN A 256 21.16 17.10 6.80
C ASN A 256 20.03 18.08 6.48
N ALA A 257 19.38 17.89 5.33
CA ALA A 257 18.24 18.71 4.94
C ALA A 257 17.04 18.48 5.88
N PHE A 258 16.81 17.23 6.30
CA PHE A 258 15.80 16.89 7.30
C PHE A 258 16.09 17.54 8.64
N ASN A 259 17.33 17.42 9.14
CA ASN A 259 17.73 18.04 10.40
C ASN A 259 17.54 19.56 10.35
N LYS A 260 17.97 20.20 9.25
CA LYS A 260 17.78 21.64 9.04
C LYS A 260 16.31 22.03 9.10
N TYR A 261 15.45 21.31 8.39
CA TYR A 261 14.00 21.56 8.38
C TYR A 261 13.40 21.51 9.80
N PHE A 262 13.67 20.45 10.57
CA PHE A 262 13.07 20.31 11.91
C PHE A 262 13.63 21.27 12.95
N VAL A 263 14.90 21.65 12.84
CA VAL A 263 15.50 22.71 13.67
C VAL A 263 14.88 24.06 13.37
N GLU A 264 14.70 24.40 12.08
CA GLU A 264 14.12 25.68 11.65
C GLU A 264 12.61 25.76 11.89
N LEU A 265 11.89 24.62 11.83
CA LEU A 265 10.44 24.55 12.03
C LEU A 265 10.02 25.19 13.36
N GLY A 266 10.76 24.93 14.43
CA GLY A 266 10.50 25.54 15.74
C GLY A 266 10.55 27.07 15.70
N GLY A 267 11.56 27.64 15.04
CA GLY A 267 11.68 29.09 14.84
C GLY A 267 10.57 29.66 13.96
N LYS A 268 10.25 28.99 12.84
CA LYS A 268 9.15 29.36 11.94
C LYS A 268 7.80 29.37 12.67
N LEU A 269 7.55 28.40 13.55
CA LEU A 269 6.34 28.33 14.38
C LEU A 269 6.34 29.39 15.49
N ALA A 270 7.46 29.56 16.19
CA ALA A 270 7.59 30.56 17.25
C ALA A 270 7.33 31.99 16.73
N ASN A 271 7.82 32.31 15.52
CA ASN A 271 7.58 33.60 14.88
C ASN A 271 6.11 33.86 14.51
N LYS A 272 5.28 32.81 14.41
CA LYS A 272 3.83 32.93 14.19
C LYS A 272 3.06 33.18 15.49
N ILE A 273 3.69 32.98 16.65
CA ILE A 273 3.07 33.24 17.94
C ILE A 273 3.06 34.77 18.15
N PRO A 274 1.89 35.39 18.42
CA PRO A 274 1.83 36.82 18.67
C PRO A 274 2.62 37.18 19.93
N ARG A 275 3.37 38.29 19.86
CA ARG A 275 4.11 38.80 21.03
C ARG A 275 3.11 39.19 22.11
N SER A 276 3.21 38.58 23.28
CA SER A 276 2.48 38.98 24.48
C SER A 276 3.43 39.67 25.45
N ASN A 277 2.96 40.69 26.16
CA ASN A 277 3.68 41.33 27.27
C ASN A 277 3.45 40.58 28.60
N ILE A 278 2.95 39.35 28.51
CA ILE A 278 2.63 38.52 29.65
C ILE A 278 3.89 37.72 29.98
N LEU A 279 4.50 37.98 31.13
CA LEU A 279 5.66 37.23 31.59
C LEU A 279 5.30 35.75 31.73
N PRO A 280 6.15 34.80 31.28
CA PRO A 280 5.92 33.37 31.45
C PRO A 280 5.56 32.99 32.88
N ASP A 281 6.15 33.67 33.86
CA ASP A 281 5.93 33.53 35.29
C ASP A 281 4.47 33.74 35.71
N SER A 282 3.71 34.57 35.00
CA SER A 282 2.29 34.79 35.31
C SER A 282 1.39 33.59 34.93
N PHE A 283 1.88 32.67 34.09
CA PHE A 283 1.22 31.39 33.81
C PHE A 283 1.64 30.29 34.80
N LEU A 284 2.76 30.48 35.49
CA LEU A 284 3.13 29.68 36.65
C LEU A 284 2.25 30.16 37.81
N ARG A 285 1.08 29.56 37.99
CA ARG A 285 0.28 29.77 39.22
C ARG A 285 1.20 29.53 40.41
N ASP A 286 1.11 30.34 41.48
CA ASP A 286 1.84 30.13 42.74
C ASP A 286 1.69 28.67 43.18
N VAL A 287 2.67 27.85 42.84
CA VAL A 287 2.73 26.46 43.27
C VAL A 287 3.30 26.51 44.68
N HIS A 288 2.44 26.83 45.65
CA HIS A 288 2.69 26.58 47.07
C HIS A 288 2.76 25.08 47.41
N HIS A 289 2.90 24.18 46.43
CA HIS A 289 3.33 22.83 46.75
C HIS A 289 4.78 22.90 47.23
N PRO A 290 5.09 22.33 48.41
CA PRO A 290 6.48 22.17 48.81
C PRO A 290 7.18 21.45 47.68
N VAL A 291 8.34 21.97 47.26
CA VAL A 291 9.22 21.36 46.25
C VAL A 291 9.90 20.11 46.85
N ASN A 292 9.11 19.24 47.45
CA ASN A 292 9.51 17.94 47.95
C ASN A 292 9.52 17.00 46.75
N GLY A 293 10.58 17.09 45.94
CA GLY A 293 10.73 16.22 44.77
C GLY A 293 11.50 16.80 43.60
N LEU A 294 12.33 17.84 43.77
CA LEU A 294 13.34 18.14 42.77
C LEU A 294 14.16 16.86 42.55
N PRO A 295 14.21 16.31 41.32
CA PRO A 295 14.95 15.09 41.07
C PRO A 295 16.43 15.37 41.35
N SER A 296 16.93 14.79 42.44
CA SER A 296 18.35 14.81 42.73
C SER A 296 19.04 13.74 41.89
N PHE A 297 20.22 14.07 41.36
CA PHE A 297 21.06 13.06 40.74
C PHE A 297 21.46 12.04 41.81
N GLN A 298 20.91 10.83 41.72
CA GLN A 298 21.35 9.71 42.53
C GLN A 298 22.77 9.31 42.15
N GLU A 299 23.56 8.94 43.15
CA GLU A 299 24.86 8.34 42.93
C GLU A 299 24.65 6.97 42.29
N ILE A 300 25.36 6.73 41.19
CA ILE A 300 25.26 5.49 40.41
C ILE A 300 26.22 4.48 41.05
N SER A 301 25.73 3.30 41.41
CA SER A 301 26.58 2.24 41.94
C SER A 301 27.14 1.35 40.83
N GLU A 302 28.20 0.62 41.14
CA GLU A 302 28.79 -0.37 40.22
C GLU A 302 27.81 -1.46 39.81
N ASN A 303 26.98 -1.89 40.76
CA ASN A 303 25.99 -2.92 40.52
C ASN A 303 24.88 -2.44 39.57
N ASP A 304 24.55 -1.14 39.59
CA ASP A 304 23.56 -0.57 38.65
C ASP A 304 24.09 -0.63 37.22
N VAL A 305 25.35 -0.23 37.01
CA VAL A 305 25.99 -0.29 35.69
C VAL A 305 26.12 -1.74 35.21
N LEU A 306 26.53 -2.67 36.09
CA LEU A 306 26.58 -4.11 35.76
C LEU A 306 25.21 -4.66 35.35
N THR A 307 24.17 -4.33 36.10
CA THR A 307 22.80 -4.79 35.82
C THR A 307 22.34 -4.27 34.45
N LEU A 308 22.63 -3.02 34.13
CA LEU A 308 22.31 -2.42 32.84
C LEU A 308 23.10 -3.09 31.69
N LEU A 309 24.40 -3.32 31.86
CA LEU A 309 25.25 -3.95 30.85
C LEU A 309 24.84 -5.40 30.56
N HIS A 310 24.50 -6.18 31.59
CA HIS A 310 23.99 -7.54 31.43
C HIS A 310 22.57 -7.57 30.84
N GLY A 311 21.77 -6.55 31.10
CA GLY A 311 20.44 -6.36 30.51
C GLY A 311 20.45 -5.99 29.01
N LEU A 312 21.62 -5.66 28.44
CA LEU A 312 21.74 -5.35 27.03
C LEU A 312 21.49 -6.59 26.16
N GLY A 313 20.57 -6.47 25.22
CA GLY A 313 20.30 -7.53 24.25
C GLY A 313 21.51 -7.76 23.33
N PRO A 314 22.01 -8.99 23.18
CA PRO A 314 23.27 -9.28 22.45
C PRO A 314 23.19 -9.06 20.92
N ASN A 315 22.00 -8.82 20.39
CA ASN A 315 21.76 -8.60 18.96
C ASN A 315 21.19 -7.20 18.68
N LYS A 316 21.38 -6.27 19.62
CA LYS A 316 21.01 -4.86 19.42
C LYS A 316 22.08 -4.15 18.62
N ALA A 317 21.68 -3.07 17.95
CA ALA A 317 22.58 -2.26 17.15
C ALA A 317 23.64 -1.62 18.05
N SER A 318 24.88 -1.55 17.55
CA SER A 318 25.95 -0.79 18.20
C SER A 318 25.63 0.70 18.20
N GLY A 319 26.19 1.41 19.17
CA GLY A 319 26.19 2.87 19.20
C GLY A 319 27.08 3.47 18.12
N ILE A 320 27.29 4.79 18.19
CA ILE A 320 28.16 5.53 17.27
C ILE A 320 29.63 5.10 17.35
N ASP A 321 30.02 4.52 18.48
CA ASP A 321 31.33 3.95 18.77
C ASP A 321 31.57 2.60 18.04
N GLY A 322 30.54 2.00 17.45
CA GLY A 322 30.62 0.70 16.79
C GLY A 322 30.75 -0.48 17.77
N ILE A 323 30.71 -0.25 19.08
CA ILE A 323 30.88 -1.31 20.07
C ILE A 323 29.60 -2.12 20.20
N SER A 324 29.69 -3.43 19.92
CA SER A 324 28.53 -4.30 20.00
C SER A 324 28.13 -4.57 21.45
N SER A 325 26.82 -4.72 21.68
CA SER A 325 26.28 -5.07 23.00
C SER A 325 26.84 -6.39 23.56
N ARG A 326 27.33 -7.31 22.70
CA ARG A 326 28.01 -8.53 23.17
C ARG A 326 29.34 -8.24 23.83
N ILE A 327 30.12 -7.32 23.27
CA ILE A 327 31.44 -6.94 23.81
C ILE A 327 31.23 -6.26 25.17
N LEU A 328 30.24 -5.36 25.26
CA LEU A 328 29.88 -4.70 26.50
C LEU A 328 29.41 -5.67 27.59
N ASN A 329 28.64 -6.70 27.22
CA ASN A 329 28.17 -7.72 28.15
C ASN A 329 29.30 -8.68 28.57
N PHE A 330 30.18 -9.07 27.65
CA PHE A 330 31.34 -9.91 27.95
C PHE A 330 32.38 -9.20 28.82
N GLY A 331 32.62 -7.91 28.55
CA GLY A 331 33.58 -7.08 29.28
C GLY A 331 32.95 -6.26 30.42
N SER A 332 31.75 -6.60 30.89
CA SER A 332 30.97 -5.74 31.80
C SER A 332 31.72 -5.38 33.09
N SER A 333 32.53 -6.31 33.61
CA SER A 333 33.40 -6.13 34.78
C SER A 333 34.56 -5.16 34.56
N TYR A 334 34.98 -4.96 33.31
CA TYR A 334 36.08 -4.05 32.97
C TYR A 334 35.58 -2.63 32.65
N PHE A 335 34.38 -2.50 32.10
CA PHE A 335 33.79 -1.21 31.72
C PHE A 335 33.13 -0.46 32.88
N THR A 336 32.88 -1.13 34.00
CA THR A 336 32.14 -0.57 35.14
C THR A 336 32.97 0.44 35.92
N ILE A 337 34.21 0.09 36.27
CA ILE A 337 35.09 0.91 37.12
C ILE A 337 35.39 2.31 36.53
N PRO A 338 35.68 2.50 35.22
CA PRO A 338 35.98 3.82 34.67
C PRO A 338 34.76 4.74 34.52
N ASN A 339 33.57 4.17 34.26
CA ASN A 339 32.39 4.94 33.85
C ASN A 339 31.60 5.52 35.02
N ILE A 340 31.62 4.87 36.19
CA ILE A 340 30.91 5.33 37.39
C ILE A 340 31.51 6.63 37.93
N ASN A 341 32.84 6.74 37.89
CA ASN A 341 33.56 7.82 38.57
C ASN A 341 33.76 9.08 37.70
N MET A 342 33.78 8.95 36.37
CA MET A 342 34.15 10.07 35.49
C MET A 342 32.97 10.80 34.85
N GLN A 343 31.92 10.12 34.38
CA GLN A 343 30.89 10.79 33.57
C GLN A 343 29.75 11.42 34.38
N PRO A 344 29.11 10.73 35.35
CA PRO A 344 27.99 11.29 36.12
C PRO A 344 28.44 12.45 37.02
N VAL A 345 29.65 12.35 37.57
CA VAL A 345 30.25 13.36 38.46
C VAL A 345 30.58 14.64 37.70
N ASN A 346 31.25 14.55 36.55
CA ASN A 346 31.56 15.72 35.73
C ASN A 346 30.29 16.40 35.20
N LEU A 347 29.26 15.64 34.82
CA LEU A 347 27.98 16.22 34.38
C LEU A 347 27.29 16.96 35.53
N LYS A 348 27.26 16.38 36.73
CA LYS A 348 26.68 17.01 37.93
C LYS A 348 27.40 18.30 38.33
N LEU A 349 28.73 18.36 38.15
CA LEU A 349 29.54 19.52 38.54
C LEU A 349 29.58 20.62 37.48
N THR A 350 29.63 20.27 36.19
CA THR A 350 29.84 21.24 35.10
C THR A 350 28.57 21.56 34.32
N GLY A 351 27.57 20.67 34.33
CA GLY A 351 26.39 20.77 33.46
C GLY A 351 26.70 20.62 31.96
N ILE A 352 27.93 20.23 31.60
CA ILE A 352 28.35 20.14 30.19
C ILE A 352 28.18 18.70 29.71
N PHE A 353 27.37 18.53 28.66
CA PHE A 353 27.20 17.25 27.98
C PHE A 353 28.26 17.05 26.89
N PRO A 354 28.86 15.83 26.78
CA PRO A 354 29.75 15.48 25.68
C PRO A 354 29.13 15.72 24.31
N ASN A 355 29.93 16.11 23.32
CA ASN A 355 29.43 16.35 21.97
C ASN A 355 28.94 15.07 21.30
N ASP A 356 29.56 13.93 21.61
CA ASP A 356 29.16 12.62 21.06
C ASP A 356 27.73 12.23 21.49
N TRP A 357 27.26 12.71 22.64
CA TRP A 357 25.89 12.47 23.13
C TRP A 357 24.85 13.37 22.45
N LYS A 358 25.30 14.39 21.71
CA LYS A 358 24.43 15.30 20.95
C LYS A 358 24.24 14.81 19.51
N ILE A 359 24.86 13.71 19.12
CA ILE A 359 24.73 13.13 17.79
C ILE A 359 23.45 12.28 17.77
N LEU A 360 22.57 12.56 16.82
CA LEU A 360 21.26 11.91 16.68
C LEU A 360 21.24 11.05 15.43
N ARG A 361 20.75 9.81 15.55
CA ARG A 361 20.43 9.00 14.37
C ARG A 361 18.99 9.24 13.97
N ILE A 362 18.80 9.90 12.83
CA ILE A 362 17.47 10.22 12.30
C ILE A 362 17.00 9.10 11.40
N THR A 363 15.83 8.52 11.70
CA THR A 363 15.12 7.63 10.78
C THR A 363 13.81 8.28 10.37
N PRO A 364 13.60 8.62 9.08
CA PRO A 364 12.35 9.22 8.63
C PRO A 364 11.21 8.19 8.66
N ILE A 365 10.07 8.60 9.24
CA ILE A 365 8.81 7.85 9.20
C ILE A 365 7.76 8.65 8.44
N PHE A 366 7.17 8.05 7.41
CA PHE A 366 6.14 8.66 6.56
C PHE A 366 4.75 8.60 7.20
N LYS A 367 3.99 9.71 7.18
CA LYS A 367 2.64 9.81 7.74
C LYS A 367 1.54 9.29 6.83
N SER A 368 1.60 9.49 5.51
CA SER A 368 0.71 8.86 4.51
C SER A 368 1.02 9.35 3.09
N GLU A 369 0.64 8.55 2.08
CA GLU A 369 0.54 8.73 0.61
C GLU A 369 1.49 9.67 -0.17
N ALA A 370 1.84 10.87 0.29
CA ALA A 370 2.84 11.74 -0.32
C ALA A 370 4.25 11.42 0.23
N LYS A 371 5.00 10.60 -0.50
CA LYS A 371 6.35 10.16 -0.08
C LYS A 371 7.45 11.20 -0.34
N ASP A 372 7.12 12.28 -1.04
CA ASP A 372 8.10 13.15 -1.69
C ASP A 372 8.30 14.48 -0.94
N GLU A 373 7.45 14.77 0.06
CA GLU A 373 7.49 16.02 0.85
C GLU A 373 8.05 15.80 2.27
N MET A 374 8.85 16.76 2.76
CA MET A 374 9.42 16.74 4.13
C MET A 374 8.38 16.98 5.24
N THR A 375 7.32 17.70 4.92
CA THR A 375 6.21 18.07 5.80
C THR A 375 5.44 16.86 6.37
N ASP A 376 5.42 15.76 5.63
CA ASP A 376 4.66 14.55 5.97
C ASP A 376 5.49 13.47 6.67
N GLN A 377 6.61 13.86 7.28
CA GLN A 377 7.53 12.93 7.94
C GLN A 377 7.74 13.27 9.42
N TYR A 378 7.88 12.23 10.24
CA TYR A 378 8.35 12.36 11.62
C TYR A 378 9.81 11.90 11.70
N PRO A 379 10.71 12.70 12.30
CA PRO A 379 11.99 12.19 12.77
C PRO A 379 11.73 11.25 13.93
N LEU A 380 12.13 9.98 13.79
CA LEU A 380 12.50 9.22 14.97
C LEU A 380 13.95 9.53 15.31
N TYR A 381 14.12 10.11 16.50
CA TYR A 381 15.40 10.24 17.16
C TYR A 381 15.66 8.93 17.92
N GLN A 382 16.72 8.21 17.53
CA GLN A 382 17.18 7.01 18.23
C GLN A 382 18.53 7.23 18.88
#